data_AF-A0A4S9NEY9-F1
#
_entry.id   AF-A0A4S9NEY9-F1
#
_cell.length_a   1.000
_cell.length_b   1.000
_cell.length_c   1.000
_cell.angle_alpha   90.00
_cell.angle_beta   90.00
_cell.angle_gamma   90.00
#
_symmetry.space_group_name_H-M   'P 1'
#
loop_
_entity.id
_entity.type
_entity.pdbx_description
1 polymer ?
#
loop_
_entity_poly.entity_id
_entity_poly.type
_entity_poly.pdbx_seq_one_letter_code
_entity_poly.pdbx_strand_id
1 'polypeptide(L)'
;MAQYNNAVLSLTKTETPDPYVTYSAATRQFYLTFTAGDRVELWRADSLPNFHDHPDKHVIWRPPPDTEHSNDLWAPELHCLRGRWYVYYAACHPKHGNKSHRMFVLAGPPADQDPTTGSWEFVGPIRGMGQHQWAIDGTVIELHGQLYFVYSGWPFDNPNESDLLQHLFILRLSDPVTAASDPVEICRPDEPFERVGDHGINEGPQYLASPDNSWIGIVYSCSGSWTNEYKMNCLRWTGGDPLRPDSWQKSMKPLIKNGPHGNGPWGPGHGSFMHIGDDIVGIYHATDRPDDGWGNRKARMQRVVFTPEGPWMGDGVGELTTSMSAFVGNEHHQAEGGNNKKHGHGIKGFLKRIKDEL
;
A
#
# COMPACT_ATOMS: atom_id res chain seq x y z
N MET A 1 2.60 -10.93 -27.94
CA MET A 1 2.77 -10.23 -26.66
C MET A 1 3.28 -11.26 -25.67
N ALA A 2 4.24 -10.91 -24.81
CA ALA A 2 4.61 -11.83 -23.73
C ALA A 2 3.37 -12.07 -22.87
N GLN A 3 3.07 -13.34 -22.60
CA GLN A 3 1.95 -13.72 -21.74
C GLN A 3 2.20 -13.12 -20.35
N TYR A 4 1.19 -12.44 -19.78
CA TYR A 4 1.27 -11.91 -18.43
C TYR A 4 1.47 -13.08 -17.45
N ASN A 5 2.49 -12.98 -16.60
CA ASN A 5 2.76 -13.96 -15.56
C ASN A 5 2.04 -13.52 -14.29
N ASN A 6 1.03 -14.29 -13.87
CA ASN A 6 0.23 -13.99 -12.70
C ASN A 6 0.79 -14.54 -11.38
N ALA A 7 2.00 -15.13 -11.38
CA ALA A 7 2.58 -15.68 -10.17
C ALA A 7 2.66 -14.65 -9.03
N VAL A 8 2.38 -15.09 -7.81
CA VAL A 8 2.45 -14.30 -6.58
C VAL A 8 3.70 -14.70 -5.81
N LEU A 9 4.63 -13.78 -5.60
CA LEU A 9 5.79 -14.04 -4.75
C LEU A 9 5.42 -13.84 -3.27
N SER A 10 5.74 -14.80 -2.41
CA SER A 10 5.72 -14.58 -0.96
C SER A 10 6.93 -13.75 -0.56
N LEU A 11 6.72 -12.52 -0.09
CA LEU A 11 7.81 -11.64 0.36
C LEU A 11 8.21 -11.89 1.81
N THR A 12 7.31 -12.40 2.65
CA THR A 12 7.61 -12.67 4.07
C THR A 12 7.19 -14.08 4.48
N LYS A 13 7.92 -14.65 5.45
CA LYS A 13 7.59 -15.95 6.08
C LYS A 13 6.62 -15.80 7.24
N THR A 14 6.59 -14.63 7.87
CA THR A 14 5.81 -14.30 9.05
C THR A 14 4.75 -13.27 8.73
N GLU A 15 3.80 -13.10 9.65
CA GLU A 15 2.76 -12.08 9.55
C GLU A 15 3.36 -10.67 9.45
N THR A 16 2.92 -9.95 8.43
CA THR A 16 3.30 -8.57 8.11
C THR A 16 2.10 -7.90 7.45
N PRO A 17 1.02 -7.60 8.20
CA PRO A 17 -0.19 -7.02 7.65
C PRO A 17 0.05 -5.57 7.26
N ASP A 18 -0.66 -5.10 6.24
CA ASP A 18 -0.55 -3.72 5.75
C ASP A 18 0.90 -3.36 5.32
N PRO A 19 1.58 -4.19 4.48
CA PRO A 19 2.98 -4.00 4.15
C PRO A 19 3.21 -2.79 3.24
N TYR A 20 4.03 -1.86 3.70
CA TYR A 20 4.49 -0.71 2.92
C TYR A 20 5.98 -0.85 2.61
N VAL A 21 6.35 -0.85 1.33
CA VAL A 21 7.75 -0.97 0.90
C VAL A 21 8.19 0.27 0.14
N THR A 22 9.35 0.80 0.52
CA THR A 22 10.01 1.92 -0.17
C THR A 22 11.45 1.56 -0.49
N TYR A 23 11.93 2.03 -1.64
CA TYR A 23 13.33 1.98 -2.03
C TYR A 23 13.99 3.35 -1.86
N SER A 24 15.18 3.38 -1.27
CA SER A 24 16.01 4.58 -1.21
C SER A 24 17.19 4.46 -2.14
N ALA A 25 17.26 5.32 -3.16
CA ALA A 25 18.44 5.41 -4.03
C ALA A 25 19.69 5.93 -3.29
N ALA A 26 19.51 6.72 -2.23
CA ALA A 26 20.61 7.29 -1.45
C ALA A 26 21.33 6.23 -0.62
N THR A 27 20.58 5.34 0.04
CA THR A 27 21.15 4.25 0.84
C THR A 27 21.29 2.95 0.05
N ARG A 28 20.63 2.85 -1.13
CA ARG A 28 20.54 1.65 -1.97
C ARG A 28 19.97 0.46 -1.21
N GLN A 29 18.87 0.69 -0.51
CA GLN A 29 18.19 -0.30 0.32
C GLN A 29 16.67 -0.23 0.13
N PHE A 30 16.01 -1.37 0.31
CA PHE A 30 14.59 -1.48 0.54
C PHE A 30 14.28 -1.40 2.02
N TYR A 31 13.16 -0.77 2.34
CA TYR A 31 12.59 -0.69 3.67
C TYR A 31 11.16 -1.18 3.62
N LEU A 32 10.83 -2.21 4.41
CA LEU A 32 9.49 -2.71 4.64
C LEU A 32 9.05 -2.31 6.05
N THR A 33 7.86 -1.75 6.16
CA THR A 33 7.16 -1.58 7.44
C THR A 33 5.76 -2.17 7.32
N PHE A 34 5.12 -2.46 8.44
CA PHE A 34 3.85 -3.17 8.52
C PHE A 34 3.24 -3.03 9.91
N THR A 35 1.98 -3.45 10.05
CA THR A 35 1.26 -3.45 11.34
C THR A 35 1.90 -4.43 12.32
N ALA A 36 2.61 -3.89 13.32
CA ALA A 36 3.16 -4.66 14.44
C ALA A 36 2.31 -4.54 15.73
N GLY A 37 1.35 -3.62 15.78
CA GLY A 37 0.39 -3.43 16.88
C GLY A 37 0.92 -2.63 18.08
N ASP A 38 2.19 -2.80 18.45
CA ASP A 38 2.78 -2.19 19.66
C ASP A 38 4.00 -1.27 19.40
N ARG A 39 4.40 -1.14 18.12
CA ARG A 39 5.59 -0.41 17.69
C ARG A 39 5.53 -0.06 16.22
N VAL A 40 6.41 0.84 15.81
CA VAL A 40 6.80 0.96 14.41
C VAL A 40 8.18 0.31 14.25
N GLU A 41 8.28 -0.62 13.32
CA GLU A 41 9.54 -1.24 12.94
C GLU A 41 9.77 -1.18 11.43
N LEU A 42 11.04 -1.16 11.06
CA LEU A 42 11.52 -1.22 9.69
C LEU A 42 12.32 -2.50 9.52
N TRP A 43 12.04 -3.25 8.47
CA TRP A 43 12.92 -4.28 7.96
C TRP A 43 13.69 -3.67 6.79
N ARG A 44 15.01 -3.82 6.81
CA ARG A 44 15.91 -3.37 5.75
C ARG A 44 16.40 -4.58 4.97
N ALA A 45 16.50 -4.44 3.65
CA ALA A 45 17.10 -5.44 2.78
C ALA A 45 17.77 -4.75 1.58
N ASP A 46 18.78 -5.39 1.01
CA ASP A 46 19.35 -4.99 -0.27
C ASP A 46 18.41 -5.34 -1.44
N SER A 47 17.59 -6.39 -1.29
CA SER A 47 16.62 -6.89 -2.28
C SER A 47 15.24 -7.20 -1.71
N LEU A 48 14.19 -7.10 -2.53
CA LEU A 48 12.84 -7.52 -2.13
C LEU A 48 12.76 -8.99 -1.66
N PRO A 49 13.38 -9.98 -2.33
CA PRO A 49 13.38 -11.38 -1.85
C PRO A 49 14.06 -11.56 -0.49
N ASN A 50 15.03 -10.71 -0.14
CA ASN A 50 15.71 -10.85 1.14
C ASN A 50 14.81 -10.51 2.34
N PHE A 51 13.64 -9.89 2.15
CA PHE A 51 12.62 -9.85 3.21
C PHE A 51 12.10 -11.25 3.61
N HIS A 52 12.17 -12.22 2.70
CA HIS A 52 11.74 -13.60 2.96
C HIS A 52 12.84 -14.38 3.70
N ASP A 53 14.10 -14.18 3.33
CA ASP A 53 15.21 -15.01 3.79
C ASP A 53 16.03 -14.39 4.91
N HIS A 54 16.39 -13.12 4.80
CA HIS A 54 17.35 -12.46 5.68
C HIS A 54 16.99 -10.98 5.96
N PRO A 55 15.77 -10.66 6.44
CA PRO A 55 15.43 -9.28 6.78
C PRO A 55 16.24 -8.79 7.98
N ASP A 56 16.83 -7.59 7.86
CA ASP A 56 17.48 -6.91 8.96
C ASP A 56 16.48 -6.00 9.69
N LYS A 57 16.10 -6.35 10.92
CA LYS A 57 14.90 -5.83 11.60
C LYS A 57 15.26 -4.80 12.66
N HIS A 58 14.61 -3.64 12.62
CA HIS A 58 14.89 -2.50 13.49
C HIS A 58 13.59 -1.91 14.05
N VAL A 59 13.45 -1.88 15.37
CA VAL A 59 12.37 -1.12 16.01
C VAL A 59 12.80 0.34 16.10
N ILE A 60 12.09 1.22 15.38
CA ILE A 60 12.45 2.64 15.31
C ILE A 60 11.64 3.50 16.29
N TRP A 61 10.49 3.02 16.73
CA TRP A 61 9.63 3.76 17.64
C TRP A 61 8.77 2.86 18.51
N ARG A 62 8.69 3.19 19.80
CA ARG A 62 7.70 2.68 20.73
C ARG A 62 7.05 3.87 21.43
N PRO A 63 5.71 4.00 21.35
CA PRO A 63 5.02 5.11 21.99
C PRO A 63 5.08 4.96 23.52
N PRO A 64 5.08 6.07 24.28
CA PRO A 64 4.86 6.02 25.72
C PRO A 64 3.50 5.38 26.02
N PRO A 65 3.39 4.51 27.04
CA PRO A 65 2.14 3.86 27.40
C PRO A 65 1.08 4.88 27.84
N ASP A 66 -0.20 4.49 27.78
CA ASP A 66 -1.35 5.28 28.22
C ASP A 66 -1.45 6.66 27.54
N THR A 67 -1.21 6.72 26.23
CA THR A 67 -1.38 7.93 25.42
C THR A 67 -2.33 7.68 24.24
N GLU A 68 -2.76 8.76 23.56
CA GLU A 68 -3.64 8.69 22.38
C GLU A 68 -3.06 7.91 21.20
N HIS A 69 -1.77 7.58 21.23
CA HIS A 69 -1.02 6.97 20.13
C HIS A 69 -0.25 5.71 20.56
N SER A 70 -0.72 5.03 21.62
CA SER A 70 0.04 3.93 22.25
C SER A 70 -0.57 2.55 22.17
N ASN A 71 -1.75 2.39 21.58
CA ASN A 71 -2.40 1.10 21.41
C ASN A 71 -2.83 0.89 19.96
N ASP A 72 -2.86 -0.36 19.51
CA ASP A 72 -3.29 -0.75 18.17
C ASP A 72 -2.60 0.07 17.07
N LEU A 73 -1.26 0.07 17.07
CA LEU A 73 -0.48 0.77 16.05
C LEU A 73 -0.63 0.05 14.70
N TRP A 74 -1.31 0.69 13.76
CA TRP A 74 -1.69 0.13 12.47
C TRP A 74 -1.06 0.89 11.29
N ALA A 75 -0.78 0.12 10.25
CA ALA A 75 -0.41 0.54 8.90
C ALA A 75 0.59 1.70 8.85
N PRO A 76 1.79 1.56 9.45
CA PRO A 76 2.84 2.55 9.27
C PRO A 76 3.23 2.62 7.78
N GLU A 77 3.47 3.82 7.26
CA GLU A 77 4.05 4.04 5.93
C GLU A 77 5.30 4.92 6.03
N LEU A 78 6.40 4.49 5.41
CA LEU A 78 7.68 5.21 5.41
C LEU A 78 7.83 6.05 4.14
N HIS A 79 7.69 7.37 4.26
CA HIS A 79 7.79 8.30 3.13
C HIS A 79 9.08 9.13 3.18
N CYS A 80 9.68 9.38 2.02
CA CYS A 80 10.71 10.40 1.84
C CYS A 80 10.07 11.67 1.28
N LEU A 81 9.89 12.69 2.12
CA LEU A 81 9.20 13.92 1.74
C LEU A 81 10.10 15.11 2.00
N ARG A 82 10.31 15.92 0.96
CA ARG A 82 11.06 17.18 1.06
C ARG A 82 12.43 17.02 1.75
N GLY A 83 13.13 15.91 1.46
CA GLY A 83 14.48 15.63 1.94
C GLY A 83 14.57 15.00 3.34
N ARG A 84 13.46 14.57 3.94
CA ARG A 84 13.43 13.93 5.25
C ARG A 84 12.53 12.69 5.26
N TRP A 85 12.85 11.71 6.09
CA TRP A 85 12.00 10.55 6.33
C TRP A 85 10.82 10.90 7.25
N TYR A 86 9.64 10.38 6.94
CA TYR A 86 8.44 10.48 7.76
C TYR A 86 7.78 9.11 7.86
N VAL A 87 7.19 8.80 9.01
CA VAL A 87 6.27 7.67 9.16
C VAL A 87 4.89 8.19 9.51
N TYR A 88 3.89 7.82 8.72
CA TYR A 88 2.47 8.04 9.03
C TYR A 88 1.93 6.72 9.56
N TYR A 89 1.22 6.74 10.69
CA TYR A 89 0.63 5.53 11.27
C TYR A 89 -0.65 5.87 12.00
N ALA A 90 -1.55 4.90 12.12
CA ALA A 90 -2.74 5.02 12.95
C ALA A 90 -2.48 4.42 14.33
N ALA A 91 -3.05 5.01 15.36
CA ALA A 91 -3.05 4.44 16.71
C ALA A 91 -4.22 4.98 17.52
N CYS A 92 -4.51 4.34 18.64
CA CYS A 92 -5.60 4.72 19.53
C CYS A 92 -5.14 4.80 20.99
N HIS A 93 -5.99 5.41 21.83
CA HIS A 93 -5.80 5.39 23.27
C HIS A 93 -6.25 4.02 23.85
N PRO A 94 -5.44 3.31 24.66
CA PRO A 94 -5.78 1.97 25.17
C PRO A 94 -7.12 1.93 25.94
N LYS A 95 -7.40 2.96 26.74
CA LYS A 95 -8.68 3.12 27.46
C LYS A 95 -9.91 3.30 26.55
N HIS A 96 -9.75 3.89 25.37
CA HIS A 96 -10.87 4.22 24.47
C HIS A 96 -10.98 3.24 23.29
N GLY A 97 -9.92 2.48 23.00
CA GLY A 97 -9.87 1.44 21.99
C GLY A 97 -10.12 1.99 20.58
N ASN A 98 -10.62 1.11 19.70
CA ASN A 98 -10.71 1.39 18.26
C ASN A 98 -11.39 2.72 17.90
N LYS A 99 -12.43 3.15 18.64
CA LYS A 99 -13.16 4.40 18.36
C LYS A 99 -12.29 5.66 18.47
N SER A 100 -11.15 5.56 19.15
CA SER A 100 -10.17 6.65 19.31
C SER A 100 -9.04 6.62 18.28
N HIS A 101 -9.07 5.77 17.25
CA HIS A 101 -8.01 5.77 16.23
C HIS A 101 -7.89 7.12 15.52
N ARG A 102 -6.65 7.62 15.46
CA ARG A 102 -6.24 8.84 14.75
C ARG A 102 -4.93 8.59 14.02
N MET A 103 -4.63 9.49 13.08
CA MET A 103 -3.38 9.50 12.34
C MET A 103 -2.31 10.32 13.05
N PHE A 104 -1.12 9.76 13.17
CA PHE A 104 0.06 10.35 13.79
C PHE A 104 1.27 10.28 12.87
N VAL A 105 2.22 11.18 13.10
CA VAL A 105 3.44 11.29 12.29
C VAL A 105 4.69 11.22 13.16
N LEU A 106 5.67 10.44 12.70
CA LEU A 106 7.04 10.50 13.15
C LEU A 106 7.90 11.19 12.10
N ALA A 107 8.84 12.03 12.53
CA ALA A 107 9.84 12.62 11.65
C ALA A 107 11.21 12.00 11.93
N GLY A 108 11.79 11.37 10.92
CA GLY A 108 13.03 10.63 11.00
C GLY A 108 14.27 11.47 10.64
N PRO A 109 15.40 10.81 10.33
CA PRO A 109 16.61 11.48 9.87
C PRO A 109 16.43 12.10 8.46
N PRO A 110 17.41 12.90 7.99
CA PRO A 110 17.51 13.29 6.60
C PRO A 110 17.41 12.09 5.64
N ALA A 111 16.84 12.32 4.45
CA ALA A 111 16.54 11.26 3.48
C ALA A 111 17.78 10.57 2.89
N ASP A 112 18.95 11.21 2.99
CA ASP A 112 20.23 10.65 2.56
C ASP A 112 20.88 9.73 3.62
N GLN A 113 20.24 9.57 4.78
CA GLN A 113 20.66 8.67 5.85
C GLN A 113 19.75 7.45 5.96
N ASP A 114 20.29 6.41 6.60
CA ASP A 114 19.55 5.18 6.84
C ASP A 114 18.49 5.35 7.95
N PRO A 115 17.19 5.26 7.64
CA PRO A 115 16.10 5.43 8.61
C PRO A 115 16.08 4.38 9.72
N THR A 116 16.83 3.27 9.61
CA THR A 116 16.93 2.27 10.69
C THR A 116 17.92 2.63 11.79
N THR A 117 18.84 3.56 11.53
CA THR A 117 19.90 3.94 12.48
C THR A 117 19.78 5.37 12.99
N GLY A 118 18.93 6.19 12.34
CA GLY A 118 18.69 7.57 12.74
C GLY A 118 17.72 7.72 13.91
N SER A 119 17.65 8.96 14.43
CA SER A 119 16.70 9.32 15.48
C SER A 119 15.34 9.67 14.89
N TRP A 120 14.29 9.26 15.61
CA TRP A 120 12.90 9.54 15.27
C TRP A 120 12.26 10.43 16.33
N GLU A 121 11.54 11.44 15.86
CA GLU A 121 10.81 12.41 16.68
C GLU A 121 9.31 12.20 16.49
N PHE A 122 8.56 12.11 17.59
CA PHE A 122 7.10 12.13 17.54
C PHE A 122 6.62 13.55 17.27
N VAL A 123 6.07 13.77 16.07
CA VAL A 123 5.50 15.07 15.67
C VAL A 123 4.08 15.24 16.23
N GLY A 124 3.36 14.13 16.39
CA GLY A 124 1.95 14.14 16.78
C GLY A 124 1.00 14.01 15.58
N PRO A 125 -0.27 14.41 15.73
CA PRO A 125 -1.23 14.38 14.63
C PRO A 125 -0.86 15.39 13.54
N ILE A 126 -1.41 15.20 12.34
CA ILE A 126 -1.29 16.19 11.26
C ILE A 126 -1.90 17.51 11.73
N ARG A 127 -1.08 18.57 11.79
CA ARG A 127 -1.48 19.87 12.33
C ARG A 127 -2.59 20.46 11.47
N GLY A 128 -3.67 20.91 12.12
CA GLY A 128 -4.84 21.48 11.43
C GLY A 128 -5.87 20.44 10.96
N MET A 129 -5.54 19.14 10.93
CA MET A 129 -6.53 18.09 10.70
C MET A 129 -7.37 17.89 11.96
N GLY A 130 -8.69 17.96 11.82
CA GLY A 130 -9.62 17.75 12.94
C GLY A 130 -9.46 16.37 13.57
N GLN A 131 -9.31 16.31 14.90
CA GLN A 131 -9.13 15.06 15.66
C GLN A 131 -10.44 14.45 16.18
N HIS A 132 -11.58 14.86 15.62
CA HIS A 132 -12.90 14.34 16.02
C HIS A 132 -13.34 13.17 15.15
N GLN A 133 -12.82 13.05 13.92
CA GLN A 133 -13.10 11.95 13.02
C GLN A 133 -12.19 10.75 13.35
N TRP A 134 -12.76 9.54 13.34
CA TRP A 134 -11.97 8.32 13.29
C TRP A 134 -11.21 8.25 11.95
N ALA A 135 -9.91 7.98 12.00
CA ALA A 135 -9.05 8.00 10.82
C ALA A 135 -7.92 6.96 10.95
N ILE A 136 -7.74 6.17 9.89
CA ILE A 136 -6.67 5.17 9.74
C ILE A 136 -6.07 5.21 8.33
N ASP A 137 -5.03 4.41 8.10
CA ASP A 137 -4.49 4.08 6.78
C ASP A 137 -4.11 5.30 5.93
N GLY A 138 -3.48 6.29 6.56
CA GLY A 138 -3.11 7.52 5.88
C GLY A 138 -1.85 7.38 5.03
N THR A 139 -1.97 7.71 3.74
CA THR A 139 -0.84 7.84 2.81
C THR A 139 -0.67 9.29 2.35
N VAL A 140 0.55 9.65 1.93
CA VAL A 140 0.83 10.94 1.29
C VAL A 140 1.10 10.74 -0.20
N ILE A 141 0.40 11.53 -1.01
CA ILE A 141 0.57 11.53 -2.47
C ILE A 141 0.99 12.91 -2.94
N GLU A 142 1.67 12.97 -4.08
CA GLU A 142 2.02 14.22 -4.75
C GLU A 142 1.33 14.30 -6.11
N LEU A 143 0.43 15.28 -6.27
CA LEU A 143 -0.25 15.56 -7.54
C LEU A 143 0.07 17.00 -7.93
N HIS A 144 0.64 17.20 -9.13
CA HIS A 144 1.06 18.52 -9.64
C HIS A 144 2.00 19.31 -8.71
N GLY A 145 2.93 18.62 -8.04
CA GLY A 145 3.87 19.27 -7.12
C GLY A 145 3.27 19.65 -5.76
N GLN A 146 2.00 19.32 -5.54
CA GLN A 146 1.27 19.58 -4.31
C GLN A 146 1.09 18.27 -3.52
N LEU A 147 1.39 18.32 -2.22
CA LEU A 147 1.16 17.20 -1.31
C LEU A 147 -0.31 17.13 -0.92
N TYR A 148 -0.83 15.91 -0.91
CA TYR A 148 -2.14 15.57 -0.37
C TYR A 148 -2.01 14.39 0.58
N PHE A 149 -2.82 14.39 1.62
CA PHE A 149 -2.97 13.27 2.53
C PHE A 149 -4.29 12.57 2.22
N VAL A 150 -4.24 11.27 1.95
CA VAL A 150 -5.41 10.42 1.66
C VAL A 150 -5.52 9.39 2.76
N TYR A 151 -6.70 9.20 3.34
CA TYR A 151 -6.89 8.32 4.49
C TYR A 151 -8.27 7.68 4.47
N SER A 152 -8.42 6.60 5.25
CA SER A 152 -9.70 5.98 5.56
C SER A 152 -10.32 6.63 6.79
N GLY A 153 -11.60 6.99 6.73
CA GLY A 153 -12.29 7.60 7.86
C GLY A 153 -13.73 7.17 8.00
N TRP A 154 -14.29 7.36 9.19
CA TRP A 154 -15.75 7.25 9.37
C TRP A 154 -16.46 8.45 8.75
N PRO A 155 -17.69 8.30 8.23
CA PRO A 155 -18.46 9.40 7.67
C PRO A 155 -18.63 10.58 8.65
N PHE A 156 -18.49 11.81 8.16
CA PHE A 156 -18.56 13.03 9.00
C PHE A 156 -19.93 13.26 9.64
N ASP A 157 -20.99 12.78 9.02
CA ASP A 157 -22.38 12.90 9.49
C ASP A 157 -22.75 11.89 10.56
N ASN A 158 -21.89 10.91 10.84
CA ASN A 158 -22.06 9.94 11.92
C ASN A 158 -20.77 9.67 12.72
N PRO A 159 -20.18 10.69 13.37
CA PRO A 159 -18.86 10.58 13.99
C PRO A 159 -18.82 9.72 15.26
N ASN A 160 -19.98 9.38 15.85
CA ASN A 160 -20.04 8.70 17.15
C ASN A 160 -20.44 7.21 17.08
N GLU A 161 -20.95 6.71 15.94
CA GLU A 161 -21.73 5.47 15.94
C GLU A 161 -21.62 4.57 14.70
N SER A 162 -20.57 4.65 13.86
CA SER A 162 -20.47 3.68 12.76
C SER A 162 -19.10 3.06 12.60
N ASP A 163 -18.93 1.88 13.18
CA ASP A 163 -17.91 0.88 12.81
C ASP A 163 -18.33 0.08 11.55
N LEU A 164 -19.45 0.45 10.92
CA LEU A 164 -19.99 -0.22 9.74
C LEU A 164 -19.46 0.38 8.43
N LEU A 165 -19.08 1.66 8.43
CA LEU A 165 -18.71 2.39 7.21
C LEU A 165 -17.32 3.01 7.32
N GLN A 166 -16.51 2.79 6.30
CA GLN A 166 -15.26 3.51 6.07
C GLN A 166 -15.24 4.09 4.65
N HIS A 167 -14.94 5.38 4.54
CA HIS A 167 -14.85 6.14 3.30
C HIS A 167 -13.43 6.66 3.11
N LEU A 168 -13.05 6.98 1.87
CA LEU A 168 -11.78 7.65 1.59
C LEU A 168 -11.95 9.17 1.58
N PHE A 169 -11.03 9.84 2.27
CA PHE A 169 -10.95 11.28 2.35
C PHE A 169 -9.61 11.77 1.84
N ILE A 170 -9.58 12.98 1.29
CA ILE A 170 -8.36 13.67 0.86
C ILE A 170 -8.31 15.08 1.44
N LEU A 171 -7.14 15.51 1.88
CA LEU A 171 -6.86 16.91 2.23
C LEU A 171 -5.53 17.36 1.62
N ARG A 172 -5.38 18.67 1.40
CA ARG A 172 -4.12 19.25 0.95
C ARG A 172 -3.18 19.46 2.12
N LEU A 173 -1.88 19.20 1.92
CA LEU A 173 -0.82 19.47 2.89
C LEU A 173 0.04 20.67 2.43
N SER A 174 0.33 21.63 3.31
CA SER A 174 1.31 22.71 3.01
C SER A 174 2.76 22.25 3.19
N ASP A 175 2.95 21.32 4.10
CA ASP A 175 4.19 20.61 4.39
C ASP A 175 3.81 19.19 4.87
N PRO A 176 4.76 18.25 5.00
CA PRO A 176 4.43 16.86 5.35
C PRO A 176 3.56 16.68 6.61
N VAL A 177 3.50 17.66 7.52
CA VAL A 177 2.81 17.53 8.81
C VAL A 177 1.76 18.60 9.07
N THR A 178 1.35 19.36 8.04
CA THR A 178 0.39 20.47 8.21
C THR A 178 -0.68 20.46 7.12
N ALA A 179 -1.94 20.32 7.53
CA ALA A 179 -3.11 20.45 6.67
C ALA A 179 -3.28 21.91 6.20
N ALA A 180 -3.61 22.05 4.91
CA ALA A 180 -3.83 23.31 4.20
C ALA A 180 -5.21 23.38 3.54
N SER A 181 -6.09 22.43 3.87
CA SER A 181 -7.52 22.42 3.56
C SER A 181 -8.24 21.54 4.59
N ASP A 182 -9.56 21.67 4.65
CA ASP A 182 -10.39 20.64 5.28
C ASP A 182 -10.37 19.35 4.43
N PRO A 183 -10.62 18.17 5.04
CA PRO A 183 -10.75 16.93 4.29
C PRO A 183 -12.05 16.86 3.50
N VAL A 184 -11.98 16.22 2.34
CA VAL A 184 -13.11 16.00 1.43
C VAL A 184 -13.27 14.50 1.16
N GLU A 185 -14.49 13.98 1.26
CA GLU A 185 -14.82 12.60 0.86
C GLU A 185 -14.67 12.45 -0.66
N ILE A 186 -13.90 11.46 -1.12
CA ILE A 186 -13.70 11.16 -2.55
C ILE A 186 -14.17 9.77 -2.96
N CYS A 187 -14.39 8.87 -2.01
CA CYS A 187 -14.90 7.53 -2.28
C CYS A 187 -15.66 6.97 -1.09
N ARG A 188 -16.78 6.32 -1.36
CA ARG A 188 -17.60 5.60 -0.38
C ARG A 188 -17.96 4.21 -0.93
N PRO A 189 -18.29 3.21 -0.11
CA PRO A 189 -18.52 1.83 -0.54
C PRO A 189 -19.90 1.62 -1.21
N ASP A 190 -20.12 2.22 -2.39
CA ASP A 190 -21.39 2.13 -3.12
C ASP A 190 -21.59 0.81 -3.88
N GLU A 191 -20.50 0.10 -4.21
CA GLU A 191 -20.60 -1.13 -5.00
C GLU A 191 -20.84 -2.36 -4.10
N PRO A 192 -21.64 -3.35 -4.54
CA PRO A 192 -21.90 -4.55 -3.75
C PRO A 192 -20.64 -5.32 -3.35
N PHE A 193 -19.59 -5.29 -4.18
CA PHE A 193 -18.34 -5.99 -3.88
C PHE A 193 -17.49 -5.31 -2.80
N GLU A 194 -17.80 -4.06 -2.44
CA GLU A 194 -17.13 -3.28 -1.38
C GLU A 194 -17.70 -3.57 0.01
N ARG A 195 -18.70 -4.47 0.08
CA ARG A 195 -19.48 -4.73 1.28
C ARG A 195 -19.46 -6.20 1.69
N VAL A 196 -19.57 -6.43 3.00
CA VAL A 196 -19.85 -7.73 3.61
C VAL A 196 -20.93 -7.54 4.68
N GLY A 197 -22.12 -8.10 4.42
CA GLY A 197 -23.30 -7.80 5.23
C GLY A 197 -23.55 -6.29 5.23
N ASP A 198 -23.69 -5.71 6.43
CA ASP A 198 -23.94 -4.28 6.61
C ASP A 198 -22.65 -3.43 6.61
N HIS A 199 -21.47 -4.08 6.62
CA HIS A 199 -20.19 -3.38 6.60
C HIS A 199 -19.81 -2.97 5.18
N GLY A 200 -19.56 -1.69 4.96
CA GLY A 200 -18.99 -1.15 3.73
C GLY A 200 -17.65 -0.49 4.03
N ILE A 201 -16.58 -1.01 3.43
CA ILE A 201 -15.22 -0.59 3.76
C ILE A 201 -14.53 -0.08 2.50
N ASN A 202 -13.97 1.12 2.57
CA ASN A 202 -12.94 1.62 1.67
C ASN A 202 -11.78 2.09 2.55
N GLU A 203 -10.66 1.39 2.53
CA GLU A 203 -9.50 1.64 3.41
C GLU A 203 -8.17 1.41 2.67
N GLY A 204 -7.02 1.52 3.34
CA GLY A 204 -5.71 1.29 2.73
C GLY A 204 -5.43 2.02 1.40
N PRO A 205 -5.70 3.33 1.25
CA PRO A 205 -5.44 4.07 0.02
C PRO A 205 -3.95 4.09 -0.34
N GLN A 206 -3.61 3.85 -1.60
CA GLN A 206 -2.24 3.83 -2.12
C GLN A 206 -2.16 4.54 -3.46
N TYR A 207 -1.13 5.35 -3.66
CA TYR A 207 -0.87 5.99 -4.96
C TYR A 207 -0.44 4.96 -6.01
N LEU A 208 -0.95 5.10 -7.22
CA LEU A 208 -0.48 4.36 -8.39
C LEU A 208 -0.52 5.26 -9.63
N ALA A 209 0.53 5.17 -10.45
CA ALA A 209 0.61 5.83 -11.74
C ALA A 209 1.17 4.87 -12.79
N SER A 210 0.73 5.03 -14.04
CA SER A 210 1.38 4.36 -15.17
C SER A 210 2.76 4.98 -15.43
N PRO A 211 3.71 4.25 -16.04
CA PRO A 211 5.05 4.79 -16.33
C PRO A 211 5.04 6.07 -17.18
N ASP A 212 4.00 6.24 -18.02
CA ASP A 212 3.79 7.41 -18.88
C ASP A 212 2.84 8.45 -18.27
N ASN A 213 2.36 8.26 -17.04
CA ASN A 213 1.38 9.10 -16.35
C ASN A 213 0.03 9.27 -17.09
N SER A 214 -0.30 8.42 -18.07
CA SER A 214 -1.61 8.41 -18.74
C SER A 214 -2.76 7.92 -17.82
N TRP A 215 -2.40 7.16 -16.78
CA TRP A 215 -3.28 6.77 -15.69
C TRP A 215 -2.63 7.14 -14.35
N ILE A 216 -3.38 7.82 -13.49
CA ILE A 216 -3.00 8.17 -12.12
C ILE A 216 -4.23 7.94 -11.25
N GLY A 217 -4.04 7.41 -10.04
CA GLY A 217 -5.16 7.21 -9.13
C GLY A 217 -4.74 6.67 -7.77
N ILE A 218 -5.77 6.31 -7.00
CA ILE A 218 -5.67 5.64 -5.71
C ILE A 218 -6.13 4.20 -5.88
N VAL A 219 -5.32 3.25 -5.46
CA VAL A 219 -5.77 1.89 -5.18
C VAL A 219 -6.21 1.85 -3.72
N TYR A 220 -7.33 1.21 -3.42
CA TYR A 220 -7.82 1.09 -2.06
C TYR A 220 -8.37 -0.31 -1.82
N SER A 221 -8.31 -0.75 -0.57
CA SER A 221 -8.92 -1.99 -0.11
C SER A 221 -10.42 -1.81 0.17
N CYS A 222 -11.20 -2.85 -0.08
CA CYS A 222 -12.62 -2.86 0.23
C CYS A 222 -13.15 -4.23 0.67
N SER A 223 -14.38 -4.24 1.19
CA SER A 223 -14.95 -5.36 1.97
C SER A 223 -14.22 -5.60 3.30
N GLY A 224 -14.60 -6.64 4.05
CA GLY A 224 -14.06 -6.88 5.40
C GLY A 224 -12.69 -7.56 5.40
N SER A 225 -11.69 -6.91 6.00
CA SER A 225 -10.31 -7.42 6.17
C SER A 225 -10.20 -8.69 7.02
N TRP A 226 -11.27 -9.05 7.74
CA TRP A 226 -11.41 -10.30 8.51
C TRP A 226 -11.97 -11.46 7.69
N THR A 227 -12.14 -11.28 6.38
CA THR A 227 -12.74 -12.27 5.48
C THR A 227 -11.85 -12.50 4.28
N ASN A 228 -12.00 -13.65 3.63
CA ASN A 228 -11.42 -13.85 2.31
C ASN A 228 -12.06 -12.96 1.23
N GLU A 229 -13.15 -12.25 1.53
CA GLU A 229 -13.77 -11.28 0.61
C GLU A 229 -13.01 -9.95 0.54
N TYR A 230 -11.92 -9.77 1.29
CA TYR A 230 -11.05 -8.61 1.13
C TYR A 230 -10.44 -8.55 -0.27
N LYS A 231 -10.38 -7.36 -0.85
CA LYS A 231 -9.98 -7.12 -2.25
C LYS A 231 -9.56 -5.67 -2.42
N MET A 232 -8.90 -5.33 -3.52
CA MET A 232 -8.59 -3.92 -3.85
C MET A 232 -9.31 -3.47 -5.11
N ASN A 233 -9.66 -2.19 -5.14
CA ASN A 233 -10.24 -1.49 -6.27
C ASN A 233 -9.48 -0.19 -6.58
N CYS A 234 -9.81 0.46 -7.68
CA CYS A 234 -9.15 1.69 -8.13
C CYS A 234 -10.11 2.88 -8.16
N LEU A 235 -9.58 4.05 -7.82
CA LEU A 235 -10.18 5.36 -7.97
C LEU A 235 -9.25 6.22 -8.83
N ARG A 236 -9.56 6.33 -10.13
CA ARG A 236 -8.75 7.06 -11.11
C ARG A 236 -8.98 8.56 -10.96
N TRP A 237 -7.90 9.34 -10.94
CA TRP A 237 -7.99 10.78 -11.09
C TRP A 237 -8.12 11.15 -12.58
N THR A 238 -9.18 11.88 -12.95
CA THR A 238 -9.53 12.19 -14.34
C THR A 238 -9.10 13.59 -14.78
N GLY A 239 -8.33 14.29 -13.93
CA GLY A 239 -7.95 15.69 -14.11
C GLY A 239 -8.73 16.61 -13.17
N GLY A 240 -8.43 17.91 -13.20
CA GLY A 240 -9.10 18.89 -12.35
C GLY A 240 -8.50 19.01 -10.94
N ASP A 241 -9.31 19.46 -9.99
CA ASP A 241 -8.88 19.69 -8.61
C ASP A 241 -9.08 18.40 -7.78
N PRO A 242 -8.01 17.78 -7.24
CA PRO A 242 -8.11 16.56 -6.43
C PRO A 242 -9.02 16.68 -5.21
N LEU A 243 -9.29 17.89 -4.71
CA LEU A 243 -10.24 18.14 -3.61
C LEU A 243 -11.71 18.13 -4.06
N ARG A 244 -11.99 17.88 -5.35
CA ARG A 244 -13.36 17.72 -5.83
C ARG A 244 -13.69 16.25 -6.07
N PRO A 245 -14.79 15.73 -5.50
CA PRO A 245 -15.18 14.34 -5.71
C PRO A 245 -15.39 13.96 -7.19
N ASP A 246 -15.84 14.92 -8.01
CA ASP A 246 -16.06 14.73 -9.45
C ASP A 246 -14.77 14.60 -10.28
N SER A 247 -13.60 14.84 -9.68
CA SER A 247 -12.28 14.60 -10.30
C SER A 247 -11.83 13.15 -10.19
N TRP A 248 -12.64 12.29 -9.56
CA TRP A 248 -12.32 10.90 -9.28
C TRP A 248 -13.35 9.96 -9.91
N GLN A 249 -12.86 8.94 -10.60
CA GLN A 249 -13.66 7.90 -11.24
C GLN A 249 -13.36 6.54 -10.63
N LYS A 250 -14.35 5.97 -9.93
CA LYS A 250 -14.27 4.62 -9.38
C LYS A 250 -14.31 3.56 -10.49
N SER A 251 -13.48 2.54 -10.36
CA SER A 251 -13.57 1.33 -11.18
C SER A 251 -14.76 0.46 -10.76
N MET A 252 -15.52 -0.04 -11.74
CA MET A 252 -16.64 -0.95 -11.53
C MET A 252 -16.22 -2.42 -11.39
N LYS A 253 -14.91 -2.69 -11.35
CA LYS A 253 -14.32 -4.03 -11.23
C LYS A 253 -13.12 -3.97 -10.29
N PRO A 254 -13.01 -4.91 -9.32
CA PRO A 254 -11.82 -5.00 -8.47
C PRO A 254 -10.54 -5.13 -9.29
N LEU A 255 -9.48 -4.46 -8.83
CA LEU A 255 -8.12 -4.59 -9.36
C LEU A 255 -7.58 -6.00 -9.09
N ILE A 256 -7.73 -6.47 -7.85
CA ILE A 256 -7.31 -7.79 -7.41
C ILE A 256 -8.29 -8.33 -6.37
N LYS A 257 -8.50 -9.65 -6.41
CA LYS A 257 -9.42 -10.43 -5.58
C LYS A 257 -8.90 -11.87 -5.52
N ASN A 258 -9.57 -12.74 -4.78
CA ASN A 258 -9.28 -14.17 -4.78
C ASN A 258 -9.22 -14.74 -6.21
N GLY A 259 -8.29 -15.68 -6.43
CA GLY A 259 -8.08 -16.30 -7.73
C GLY A 259 -9.28 -17.14 -8.18
N PRO A 260 -9.48 -17.32 -9.50
CA PRO A 260 -10.67 -17.97 -10.05
C PRO A 260 -10.84 -19.44 -9.63
N HIS A 261 -9.76 -20.09 -9.20
CA HIS A 261 -9.74 -21.49 -8.79
C HIS A 261 -9.80 -21.69 -7.27
N GLY A 262 -9.77 -20.61 -6.48
CA GLY A 262 -9.85 -20.71 -5.02
C GLY A 262 -8.69 -21.50 -4.39
N ASN A 263 -7.46 -21.31 -4.88
CA ASN A 263 -6.27 -22.01 -4.36
C ASN A 263 -5.41 -21.13 -3.43
N GLY A 264 -5.91 -19.95 -3.06
CA GLY A 264 -5.14 -18.96 -2.32
C GLY A 264 -4.02 -18.30 -3.14
N PRO A 265 -3.30 -17.31 -2.58
CA PRO A 265 -3.55 -16.72 -1.25
C PRO A 265 -4.91 -15.99 -1.20
N TRP A 266 -5.40 -15.66 -0.01
CA TRP A 266 -6.79 -15.20 0.17
C TRP A 266 -6.87 -13.78 0.74
N GLY A 267 -7.93 -13.06 0.37
CA GLY A 267 -8.20 -11.71 0.87
C GLY A 267 -7.09 -10.71 0.55
N PRO A 268 -6.67 -10.54 -0.72
CA PRO A 268 -5.60 -9.61 -1.07
C PRO A 268 -6.01 -8.16 -0.79
N GLY A 269 -5.26 -7.46 0.03
CA GLY A 269 -5.48 -6.04 0.24
C GLY A 269 -4.41 -5.36 1.04
N HIS A 270 -4.57 -4.04 1.19
CA HIS A 270 -3.72 -3.08 1.88
C HIS A 270 -2.21 -3.36 1.74
N GLY A 271 -1.53 -2.54 0.93
CA GLY A 271 -0.08 -2.55 0.92
C GLY A 271 0.48 -1.36 0.15
N SER A 272 1.32 -1.54 -0.85
CA SER A 272 1.98 -0.46 -1.59
C SER A 272 2.21 -0.82 -3.06
N PHE A 273 2.41 0.17 -3.92
CA PHE A 273 2.73 -0.01 -5.33
C PHE A 273 4.10 0.57 -5.63
N MET A 274 5.00 -0.27 -6.14
CA MET A 274 6.39 0.10 -6.36
C MET A 274 6.75 0.03 -7.84
N HIS A 275 7.36 1.11 -8.33
CA HIS A 275 8.00 1.15 -9.64
C HIS A 275 9.41 0.58 -9.56
N ILE A 276 9.74 -0.34 -10.46
CA ILE A 276 11.07 -0.94 -10.65
C ILE A 276 11.45 -0.71 -12.11
N GLY A 277 12.03 0.46 -12.39
CA GLY A 277 12.18 0.96 -13.74
C GLY A 277 10.81 1.15 -14.41
N ASP A 278 10.57 0.44 -15.52
CA ASP A 278 9.30 0.48 -16.26
C ASP A 278 8.27 -0.55 -15.77
N ASP A 279 8.69 -1.49 -14.91
CA ASP A 279 7.83 -2.51 -14.34
C ASP A 279 7.22 -2.00 -13.02
N ILE A 280 6.03 -2.47 -12.69
CA ILE A 280 5.32 -2.11 -11.47
C ILE A 280 4.90 -3.39 -10.75
N VAL A 281 5.07 -3.40 -9.44
CA VAL A 281 4.60 -4.47 -8.56
C VAL A 281 3.66 -3.91 -7.51
N GLY A 282 2.56 -4.62 -7.27
CA GLY A 282 1.71 -4.43 -6.11
C GLY A 282 2.21 -5.34 -4.99
N ILE A 283 2.49 -4.74 -3.84
CA ILE A 283 2.85 -5.42 -2.60
C ILE A 283 1.64 -5.29 -1.68
N TYR A 284 1.13 -6.39 -1.14
CA TYR A 284 -0.10 -6.40 -0.37
C TYR A 284 -0.08 -7.56 0.62
N HIS A 285 -0.94 -7.55 1.63
CA HIS A 285 -1.10 -8.72 2.48
C HIS A 285 -2.15 -9.67 1.92
N ALA A 286 -1.94 -10.97 2.13
CA ALA A 286 -2.95 -12.01 1.90
C ALA A 286 -2.65 -13.23 2.78
N THR A 287 -3.70 -13.95 3.17
CA THR A 287 -3.60 -15.12 4.05
C THR A 287 -3.31 -16.40 3.27
N ASP A 288 -2.80 -17.44 3.95
CA ASP A 288 -2.62 -18.74 3.32
C ASP A 288 -3.94 -19.51 3.22
N ARG A 289 -4.87 -19.27 4.14
CA ARG A 289 -6.16 -19.97 4.22
C ARG A 289 -7.34 -18.99 4.20
N PRO A 290 -8.51 -19.39 3.67
CA PRO A 290 -9.67 -18.51 3.57
C PRO A 290 -10.30 -18.18 4.93
N ASP A 291 -9.99 -18.95 5.97
CA ASP A 291 -10.53 -18.84 7.33
C ASP A 291 -9.55 -18.24 8.35
N ASP A 292 -8.39 -17.75 7.90
CA ASP A 292 -7.35 -17.16 8.78
C ASP A 292 -7.81 -15.84 9.44
N GLY A 293 -8.85 -15.18 8.91
CA GLY A 293 -9.36 -13.91 9.43
C GLY A 293 -8.29 -12.83 9.39
N TRP A 294 -8.04 -12.17 10.53
CA TRP A 294 -6.96 -11.18 10.65
C TRP A 294 -5.57 -11.78 10.87
N GLY A 295 -5.45 -13.07 11.18
CA GLY A 295 -4.17 -13.72 11.42
C GLY A 295 -3.48 -14.14 10.12
N ASN A 296 -2.19 -14.45 10.19
CA ASN A 296 -1.42 -15.05 9.09
C ASN A 296 -1.42 -14.21 7.78
N ARG A 297 -1.69 -12.90 7.88
CA ARG A 297 -1.60 -11.95 6.76
C ARG A 297 -0.12 -11.69 6.44
N LYS A 298 0.38 -12.29 5.36
CA LYS A 298 1.79 -12.18 4.93
C LYS A 298 1.91 -11.25 3.73
N ALA A 299 3.01 -10.53 3.63
CA ALA A 299 3.31 -9.70 2.47
C ALA A 299 3.53 -10.58 1.23
N ARG A 300 2.81 -10.25 0.18
CA ARG A 300 2.83 -10.86 -1.15
C ARG A 300 3.13 -9.81 -2.19
N MET A 301 3.62 -10.25 -3.34
CA MET A 301 3.91 -9.37 -4.46
C MET A 301 3.38 -9.97 -5.76
N GLN A 302 2.69 -9.15 -6.55
CA GLN A 302 2.20 -9.51 -7.88
C GLN A 302 2.42 -8.34 -8.85
N ARG A 303 2.68 -8.65 -10.13
CA ARG A 303 2.93 -7.64 -11.14
C ARG A 303 1.67 -6.83 -11.46
N VAL A 304 1.85 -5.55 -11.73
CA VAL A 304 0.83 -4.66 -12.27
C VAL A 304 1.22 -4.32 -13.70
N VAL A 305 0.27 -4.44 -14.62
CA VAL A 305 0.43 -3.92 -15.98
C VAL A 305 -0.72 -2.97 -16.29
N PHE A 306 -0.51 -2.08 -17.25
CA PHE A 306 -1.55 -1.14 -17.68
C PHE A 306 -2.15 -1.59 -19.02
N THR A 307 -3.48 -1.66 -19.06
CA THR A 307 -4.28 -1.84 -20.27
C THR A 307 -4.99 -0.52 -20.59
N PRO A 308 -5.68 -0.40 -21.75
CA PRO A 308 -6.50 0.78 -22.04
C PRO A 308 -7.57 1.09 -20.98
N GLU A 309 -7.99 0.07 -20.21
CA GLU A 309 -8.99 0.18 -19.14
C GLU A 309 -8.38 0.63 -17.80
N GLY A 310 -7.05 0.57 -17.63
CA GLY A 310 -6.35 0.93 -16.41
C GLY A 310 -5.38 -0.15 -15.91
N PRO A 311 -5.00 -0.12 -14.62
CA PRO A 311 -4.15 -1.15 -14.04
C PRO A 311 -4.86 -2.51 -14.01
N TRP A 312 -4.11 -3.57 -14.29
CA TRP A 312 -4.59 -4.94 -14.35
C TRP A 312 -3.60 -5.89 -13.67
N MET A 313 -4.16 -6.79 -12.85
CA MET A 313 -3.43 -7.78 -12.06
C MET A 313 -3.99 -9.19 -12.31
N GLY A 314 -4.17 -9.58 -13.58
CA GLY A 314 -4.45 -10.97 -13.92
C GLY A 314 -5.83 -11.51 -13.54
N ASP A 315 -6.82 -10.64 -13.32
CA ASP A 315 -8.19 -10.96 -12.87
C ASP A 315 -8.31 -11.56 -11.46
N GLY A 316 -7.20 -11.61 -10.71
CA GLY A 316 -7.14 -12.10 -9.34
C GLY A 316 -5.72 -12.51 -8.96
N VAL A 317 -5.55 -12.88 -7.69
CA VAL A 317 -4.30 -13.47 -7.20
C VAL A 317 -3.98 -14.75 -7.98
N GLY A 318 -2.75 -14.88 -8.44
CA GLY A 318 -2.27 -16.12 -9.06
C GLY A 318 -1.63 -17.09 -8.08
N GLU A 319 -0.92 -18.07 -8.62
CA GLU A 319 -0.29 -19.13 -7.84
C GLU A 319 0.84 -18.60 -6.97
N LEU A 320 0.83 -18.98 -5.69
CA LEU A 320 1.85 -18.60 -4.74
C LEU A 320 3.18 -19.32 -5.02
N THR A 321 4.28 -18.57 -5.03
CA THR A 321 5.63 -19.09 -5.17
C THR A 321 6.60 -18.38 -4.23
N THR A 322 7.69 -19.05 -3.90
CA THR A 322 8.89 -18.45 -3.28
C THR A 322 10.04 -18.34 -4.28
N SER A 323 9.84 -18.80 -5.52
CA SER A 323 10.85 -18.77 -6.55
C SER A 323 10.77 -17.47 -7.35
N MET A 324 11.83 -16.66 -7.27
CA MET A 324 11.95 -15.46 -8.09
C MET A 324 11.95 -15.79 -9.59
N SER A 325 12.52 -16.92 -10.02
CA SER A 325 12.46 -17.31 -11.44
C SER A 325 11.05 -17.67 -11.90
N ALA A 326 10.23 -18.27 -11.02
CA ALA A 326 8.82 -18.52 -11.30
C ALA A 326 8.02 -17.20 -11.34
N PHE A 327 8.31 -16.26 -10.44
CA PHE A 327 7.66 -14.94 -10.41
C PHE A 327 7.96 -14.11 -11.66
N VAL A 328 9.22 -14.08 -12.09
CA VAL A 328 9.62 -13.32 -13.28
C VAL A 328 9.24 -14.04 -14.58
N GLY A 329 9.20 -15.36 -14.55
CA GLY A 329 8.96 -16.24 -15.70
C GLY A 329 10.26 -16.72 -16.34
N ASN A 330 10.35 -18.02 -16.64
CA ASN A 330 11.51 -18.62 -17.30
C ASN A 330 11.58 -18.25 -18.79
N GLU A 331 12.75 -17.80 -19.25
CA GLU A 331 13.11 -17.81 -20.67
C GLU A 331 13.45 -19.24 -21.12
N HIS A 332 12.46 -20.03 -21.52
CA HIS A 332 12.72 -21.28 -22.23
C HIS A 332 11.96 -21.36 -23.55
N HIS A 333 12.46 -20.62 -24.54
CA HIS A 333 12.46 -21.09 -25.93
C HIS A 333 13.81 -20.77 -26.56
N GLN A 334 14.67 -21.78 -26.70
CA GLN A 334 15.87 -21.71 -27.52
C GLN A 334 15.48 -21.71 -29.01
N ALA A 335 16.02 -20.71 -29.71
CA ALA A 335 16.64 -20.75 -31.03
C ALA A 335 16.05 -21.68 -32.12
N GLU A 336 15.39 -21.07 -33.11
CA GLU A 336 15.74 -21.28 -34.52
C GLU A 336 15.67 -19.95 -35.30
N GLY A 337 16.77 -19.63 -35.98
CA GLY A 337 16.96 -18.75 -37.15
C GLY A 337 16.11 -17.49 -37.33
N GLY A 338 16.74 -16.32 -37.26
CA GLY A 338 16.18 -15.12 -37.88
C GLY A 338 16.80 -13.81 -37.42
N ASN A 339 17.82 -13.36 -38.14
CA ASN A 339 18.45 -12.07 -37.94
C ASN A 339 17.44 -10.94 -38.24
N ASN A 340 16.88 -10.29 -37.22
CA ASN A 340 16.21 -9.01 -37.39
C ASN A 340 16.23 -8.18 -36.11
N LYS A 341 16.96 -7.05 -36.15
CA LYS A 341 16.94 -6.02 -35.11
C LYS A 341 15.54 -5.39 -35.04
N LYS A 342 14.78 -5.70 -34.00
CA LYS A 342 13.65 -4.89 -33.53
C LYS A 342 13.75 -4.73 -32.01
N HIS A 343 13.47 -3.51 -31.55
CA HIS A 343 13.50 -3.10 -30.14
C HIS A 343 12.42 -3.88 -29.35
N GLY A 344 12.78 -5.02 -28.79
CA GLY A 344 11.95 -5.77 -27.85
C GLY A 344 12.28 -5.36 -26.42
N HIS A 345 11.37 -4.64 -25.76
CA HIS A 345 11.39 -4.46 -24.30
C HIS A 345 10.97 -5.79 -23.66
N GLY A 346 11.94 -6.70 -23.52
CA GLY A 346 11.74 -8.05 -23.00
C GLY A 346 12.17 -8.18 -21.54
N ILE A 347 11.58 -9.17 -20.87
CA ILE A 347 11.77 -9.66 -19.48
C ILE A 347 13.24 -9.74 -19.03
N LYS A 348 14.22 -9.85 -19.95
CA LYS A 348 15.66 -9.68 -19.67
C LYS A 348 16.02 -8.36 -19.00
N GLY A 349 15.38 -7.25 -19.38
CA GLY A 349 15.60 -5.94 -18.75
C GLY A 349 15.05 -5.90 -17.32
N PHE A 350 13.94 -6.58 -17.06
CA PHE A 350 13.37 -6.75 -15.74
C PHE A 350 14.27 -7.64 -14.86
N LEU A 351 14.72 -8.81 -15.32
CA LEU A 351 15.63 -9.70 -14.58
C LEU A 351 17.00 -9.08 -14.25
N LYS A 352 17.55 -8.25 -15.16
CA LYS A 352 18.83 -7.57 -14.93
C LYS A 352 18.68 -6.40 -13.96
N ARG A 353 17.60 -5.60 -14.07
CA ARG A 353 17.29 -4.52 -13.12
C ARG A 353 16.92 -5.08 -11.75
N ILE A 354 16.24 -6.22 -11.70
CA ILE A 354 16.04 -6.99 -10.48
C ILE A 354 17.37 -7.50 -9.91
N LYS A 355 18.34 -7.97 -10.70
CA LYS A 355 19.64 -8.40 -10.13
C LYS A 355 20.54 -7.26 -9.66
N ASP A 356 20.42 -6.08 -10.26
CA ASP A 356 21.28 -4.93 -9.97
C ASP A 356 20.62 -3.93 -8.99
N GLU A 357 19.29 -3.98 -8.81
CA GLU A 357 18.46 -3.09 -7.97
C GLU A 357 17.39 -3.79 -7.09
N LEU A 358 17.08 -5.09 -7.27
CA LEU A 358 16.50 -5.94 -6.20
C LEU A 358 17.63 -6.75 -5.59
#